data_AF-A0A2G6H0H9-F1
#
_entry.id   AF-A0A2G6H0H9-F1
#
_cell.length_a   1.000
_cell.length_b   1.000
_cell.length_c   1.000
_cell.angle_alpha   90.00
_cell.angle_beta   90.00
_cell.angle_gamma   90.00
#
_symmetry.space_group_name_H-M   'P 1'
#
loop_
_entity.id
_entity.type
_entity.pdbx_description
1 polymer ?
#
loop_
_entity_poly.entity_id
_entity_poly.type
_entity_poly.pdbx_seq_one_letter_code
_entity_poly.pdbx_strand_id
1 'polypeptide(L)' 'EFEHFVDCVKNDREPMVSGEDGRAVLEVIFAAYESAGTGRKVMLPFKTDADRPYKLWKPA' A
#
# COMPACT_ATOMS: atom_id res chain seq x y z
N GLU A 1 10.41 11.17 12.24
CA GLU A 1 9.12 11.04 11.51
C GLU A 1 7.97 11.88 12.08
N PHE A 2 7.48 11.67 13.32
CA PHE A 2 6.35 12.48 13.82
C PHE A 2 6.63 13.99 13.86
N GLU A 3 7.84 14.39 14.26
CA GLU A 3 8.26 15.80 14.24
C GLU A 3 8.26 16.39 12.82
N HIS A 4 8.80 15.63 11.85
CA HIS A 4 8.80 16.00 10.42
C HIS A 4 7.39 16.16 9.86
N PHE A 5 6.48 15.23 10.20
CA PHE A 5 5.08 15.32 9.80
C PHE A 5 4.43 16.60 10.35
N VAL A 6 4.62 16.89 11.64
CA VAL A 6 4.08 18.10 12.28
C VAL A 6 4.67 19.36 11.65
N ASP A 7 5.97 19.38 11.34
CA ASP A 7 6.62 20.49 10.64
C ASP A 7 6.02 20.73 9.25
N CYS A 8 5.85 19.66 8.46
CA CYS A 8 5.26 19.74 7.12
C CYS A 8 3.84 20.32 7.16
N VAL A 9 3.02 19.86 8.12
CA VAL A 9 1.66 20.38 8.31
C VAL A 9 1.66 21.84 8.74
N LYS A 10 2.53 22.23 9.67
CA LYS A 10 2.59 23.61 10.19
C LYS A 10 3.07 24.61 9.15
N ASN A 11 4.01 24.19 8.30
CA ASN A 11 4.72 25.08 7.39
C ASN A 11 4.34 24.89 5.92
N ASP A 12 3.26 24.15 5.63
CA ASP A 12 2.77 23.84 4.28
C ASP A 12 3.88 23.30 3.36
N ARG A 13 4.68 22.35 3.90
CA ARG A 13 5.78 21.73 3.16
C ARG A 13 5.37 20.35 2.68
N GLU A 14 5.85 19.99 1.50
CA GLU A 14 5.70 18.64 0.99
C GLU A 14 6.55 17.64 1.82
N PRO A 15 5.96 16.57 2.35
CA PRO A 15 6.70 15.56 3.08
C PRO A 15 7.58 14.73 2.13
N MET A 16 8.71 14.22 2.64
CA MET A 16 9.60 13.33 1.89
C MET A 16 8.90 12.05 1.41
N VAL A 17 7.87 11.61 2.13
CA VAL A 17 7.00 10.48 1.75
C VAL A 17 5.57 10.98 1.79
N SER A 18 4.90 10.90 0.65
CA SER A 18 3.53 11.35 0.43
C SER A 18 2.50 10.25 0.76
N GLY A 19 1.21 10.60 0.69
CA GLY A 19 0.14 9.61 0.79
C GLY A 19 0.12 8.65 -0.40
N GLU A 20 0.51 9.13 -1.57
CA GLU A 20 0.62 8.39 -2.82
C GLU A 20 1.67 7.28 -2.73
N ASP A 21 2.79 7.55 -2.06
CA ASP A 21 3.83 6.54 -1.78
C ASP A 21 3.27 5.44 -0.87
N GLY A 22 2.55 5.83 0.19
CA GLY A 22 1.85 4.88 1.06
C GLY A 22 0.83 4.03 0.31
N ARG A 23 0.10 4.63 -0.64
CA ARG A 23 -0.85 3.91 -1.52
C ARG A 23 -0.13 2.91 -2.43
N ALA A 24 1.02 3.26 -2.99
CA ALA A 24 1.82 2.35 -3.79
C ALA A 24 2.35 1.16 -2.97
N VAL A 25 2.76 1.39 -1.71
CA VAL A 25 3.14 0.30 -0.79
C VAL A 25 1.96 -0.63 -0.52
N LEU A 26 0.75 -0.10 -0.26
CA LEU A 26 -0.44 -0.92 -0.09
C LEU A 26 -0.74 -1.74 -1.35
N GLU A 27 -0.62 -1.16 -2.53
CA GLU A 27 -0.78 -1.87 -3.80
C GLU A 27 0.13 -3.12 -3.90
N VAL A 28 1.41 -2.95 -3.55
CA VAL A 28 2.40 -4.04 -3.51
C VAL A 28 2.02 -5.10 -2.49
N ILE A 29 1.57 -4.72 -1.30
CA ILE A 29 1.15 -5.66 -0.26
C ILE A 29 -0.02 -6.51 -0.74
N PHE A 30 -1.06 -5.89 -1.31
CA PHE A 30 -2.21 -6.62 -1.83
C PHE A 30 -1.81 -7.56 -2.99
N ALA A 31 -0.94 -7.12 -3.91
CA ALA A 31 -0.42 -7.96 -4.99
C ALA A 31 0.37 -9.17 -4.47
N ALA A 32 1.13 -9.00 -3.38
CA ALA A 32 1.89 -10.08 -2.76
C ALA A 32 0.97 -11.16 -2.16
N TYR A 33 -0.13 -10.76 -1.50
CA TYR A 33 -1.11 -11.73 -1.00
C TYR A 33 -1.88 -12.45 -2.11
N GLU A 34 -2.22 -11.76 -3.20
CA GLU A 34 -2.79 -12.39 -4.40
C GLU A 34 -1.82 -13.40 -5.02
N SER A 35 -0.54 -13.04 -5.11
CA SER A 35 0.52 -13.93 -5.59
C SER A 35 0.65 -15.16 -4.70
N ALA A 36 0.59 -14.99 -3.37
CA ALA A 36 0.61 -16.09 -2.41
C ALA A 36 -0.62 -17.00 -2.50
N GLY A 37 -1.81 -16.45 -2.74
CA GLY A 37 -3.05 -17.22 -2.93
C GLY A 37 -3.10 -18.01 -4.22
N THR A 38 -2.64 -17.41 -5.31
CA THR A 38 -2.72 -18.01 -6.66
C THR A 38 -1.49 -18.82 -7.05
N GLY A 39 -0.36 -18.64 -6.35
CA GLY A 39 0.93 -19.20 -6.73
C GLY A 39 1.49 -18.63 -8.04
N ARG A 40 1.02 -17.46 -8.49
CA ARG A 40 1.36 -16.85 -9.78
C ARG A 40 2.05 -15.50 -9.59
N LYS A 41 2.81 -15.08 -10.61
CA LYS A 41 3.36 -13.72 -10.68
C LYS A 41 2.22 -12.71 -10.88
N VAL A 42 2.14 -11.70 -10.02
CA VAL A 42 1.21 -10.58 -10.13
C VAL A 42 1.98 -9.35 -10.64
N MET A 43 1.40 -8.65 -11.62
CA MET A 43 1.98 -7.43 -12.20
C MET A 43 1.42 -6.19 -11.51
N LEU A 44 2.23 -5.13 -11.46
CA LEU A 44 1.83 -3.82 -10.97
C LEU A 44 1.52 -2.87 -12.15
N PRO A 45 0.56 -1.94 -12.01
CA PRO A 45 -0.21 -1.70 -10.80
C PRO A 45 -1.32 -2.73 -10.57
N PHE A 46 -1.53 -3.10 -9.30
CA PHE A 46 -2.51 -4.12 -8.90
C PHE A 46 -3.77 -3.50 -8.29
N LYS A 47 -4.95 -3.91 -8.76
CA LYS A 47 -6.24 -3.42 -8.23
C LYS A 47 -7.07 -4.59 -7.74
N THR A 48 -7.80 -4.37 -6.66
CA THR A 48 -8.63 -5.37 -5.99
C THR A 48 -9.71 -4.70 -5.17
N ASP A 49 -10.85 -5.37 -5.02
CA ASP A 49 -11.97 -4.95 -4.16
C ASP A 49 -11.83 -5.48 -2.72
N ALA A 50 -10.75 -6.21 -2.41
CA ALA A 50 -10.48 -6.68 -1.06
C ALA A 50 -10.23 -5.51 -0.10
N ASP A 51 -10.86 -5.55 1.07
CA ASP A 51 -10.70 -4.59 2.17
C ASP A 51 -9.47 -4.89 3.05
N ARG A 52 -8.97 -6.14 2.98
CA ARG A 52 -7.82 -6.64 3.74
C ARG A 52 -6.96 -7.56 2.87
N PRO A 53 -5.61 -7.42 2.86
CA PRO A 53 -4.74 -8.21 1.98
C PRO A 53 -4.87 -9.73 2.16
N TYR A 54 -4.97 -10.22 3.41
CA TYR A 54 -4.97 -11.66 3.68
C TYR A 54 -6.14 -12.43 3.07
N LYS A 55 -7.24 -11.75 2.71
CA LYS A 55 -8.39 -12.36 2.03
C LYS A 55 -8.05 -12.81 0.60
N LEU A 56 -7.00 -12.27 -0.01
CA LEU A 56 -6.50 -12.70 -1.33
C LEU A 56 -5.65 -13.98 -1.25
N TRP A 57 -5.14 -14.33 -0.07
CA TRP A 57 -4.34 -15.54 0.12
C TRP A 57 -5.17 -16.76 0.52
N LYS A 58 -6.05 -16.60 1.51
CA LYS A 58 -6.97 -17.65 1.97
C LYS A 58 -8.40 -17.17 1.75
N PRO A 59 -8.94 -17.28 0.52
CA PRO A 59 -10.36 -17.03 0.31
C PRO A 59 -11.16 -18.00 1.20
N ALA A 60 -12.19 -17.47 1.85
CA ALA A 60 -13.07 -18.23 2.73
C ALA A 60 -13.78 -19.36 1.98
#